data_AF-A0A2K4WRG5-F1
#
_entry.id   AF-A0A2K4WRG5-F1
#
_cell.length_a   1.000
_cell.length_b   1.000
_cell.length_c   1.000
_cell.angle_alpha   90.00
_cell.angle_beta   90.00
_cell.angle_gamma   90.00
#
_symmetry.space_group_name_H-M   'P 1'
#
loop_
_entity.id
_entity.type
_entity.pdbx_description
1 polymer ?
#
loop_
_entity_poly.entity_id
_entity_poly.type
_entity_poly.pdbx_seq_one_letter_code
_entity_poly.pdbx_strand_id
1 'polypeptide(L)' 'MEPHTWHVLIVEDDQRLAELTSDYLHNNGLRVSIEGNGALARWRRRESLPNSRIW' A
#
# COMPACT_ATOMS: atom_id res chain seq x y z
N MET A 1 -19.11 9.87 -11.65
CA MET A 1 -17.71 9.50 -11.96
C MET A 1 -17.13 8.97 -10.67
N GLU A 2 -16.83 7.67 -10.61
CA GLU A 2 -16.15 7.10 -9.44
C GLU A 2 -14.76 7.75 -9.33
N PRO A 3 -14.39 8.38 -8.21
CA PRO A 3 -13.03 8.87 -8.03
C PRO A 3 -12.11 7.66 -8.14
N HIS A 4 -11.14 7.72 -9.05
CA HIS A 4 -10.12 6.69 -9.16
C HIS A 4 -9.19 6.84 -7.96
N THR A 5 -9.62 6.33 -6.80
CA THR A 5 -8.84 6.35 -5.57
C THR A 5 -7.74 5.31 -5.71
N TRP A 6 -6.56 5.76 -6.13
CA TRP A 6 -5.38 4.93 -6.22
C TRP A 6 -5.08 4.32 -4.85
N HIS A 7 -4.86 3.00 -4.81
CA HIS A 7 -4.55 2.26 -3.60
C HIS A 7 -3.08 1.81 -3.63
N VAL A 8 -2.32 2.27 -2.64
CA VAL A 8 -0.90 1.95 -2.45
C VAL A 8 -0.75 0.85 -1.40
N LEU A 9 0.07 -0.16 -1.72
CA LEU A 9 0.50 -1.19 -0.78
C LEU A 9 1.98 -0.97 -0.48
N ILE A 10 2.28 -0.57 0.75
CA ILE A 10 3.65 -0.46 1.28
C ILE A 10 4.09 -1.85 1.74
N VAL A 11 5.27 -2.27 1.29
CA VAL A 11 5.89 -3.53 1.68
C VAL A 11 7.22 -3.23 2.33
N GLU A 12 7.22 -3.17 3.66
CA GLU A 12 8.36 -2.65 4.42
C GLU A 12 8.48 -3.43 5.74
N ASP A 13 9.69 -3.88 6.09
CA ASP A 13 9.92 -4.69 7.28
C ASP A 13 10.16 -3.83 8.54
N ASP A 14 10.58 -2.58 8.36
CA ASP A 14 10.61 -1.57 9.41
C ASP A 14 9.23 -0.90 9.59
N GLN A 15 8.56 -1.24 10.70
CA GLN A 15 7.23 -0.72 11.05
C GLN A 15 7.19 0.81 11.11
N ARG A 16 8.24 1.44 11.66
CA ARG A 16 8.25 2.89 11.89
C ARG A 16 8.39 3.64 10.56
N LEU A 17 9.19 3.10 9.63
CA LEU A 17 9.31 3.64 8.28
C LEU A 17 8.01 3.47 7.48
N ALA A 18 7.36 2.31 7.64
CA ALA A 18 6.09 2.01 6.98
C ALA A 18 4.97 2.98 7.43
N GLU A 19 4.87 3.22 8.73
CA GLU A 19 3.90 4.16 9.31
C GLU A 19 4.15 5.60 8.86
N LEU A 20 5.39 6.08 8.93
CA LEU A 20 5.76 7.43 8.50
C LEU A 20 5.40 7.67 7.03
N THR A 21 5.66 6.68 6.18
CA THR A 21 5.34 6.75 4.74
C THR A 21 3.83 6.67 4.51
N SER A 22 3.12 5.81 5.24
CA SER A 22 1.66 5.70 5.19
C SER A 22 0.97 7.01 5.54
N ASP A 23 1.40 7.67 6.61
CA ASP A 23 0.84 8.94 7.05
C ASP A 23 1.04 10.03 6.01
N TYR A 24 2.24 10.11 5.41
CA TYR A 24 2.50 11.04 4.31
C TYR A 24 1.55 10.81 3.12
N LEU A 25 1.37 9.56 2.70
CA LEU A 25 0.53 9.24 1.54
C LEU A 25 -0.97 9.43 1.82
N HIS A 26 -1.45 9.09 3.02
CA HIS A 26 -2.83 9.37 3.44
C HIS A 26 -3.11 10.88 3.44
N ASN A 27 -2.18 11.69 3.95
CA ASN A 27 -2.30 13.14 3.94
C ASN A 27 -2.35 13.73 2.51
N ASN A 28 -1.84 13.01 1.51
CA ASN A 28 -1.94 13.36 0.09
C ASN A 28 -3.18 12.77 -0.62
N GLY A 29 -4.12 12.20 0.14
CA GLY A 29 -5.40 11.70 -0.39
C GLY A 29 -5.33 10.32 -1.02
N LEU A 30 -4.25 9.57 -0.81
CA LEU A 30 -4.12 8.19 -1.28
C LEU A 30 -4.65 7.20 -0.24
N ARG A 31 -5.23 6.10 -0.70
CA ARG A 31 -5.53 4.97 0.19
C ARG A 31 -4.26 4.13 0.35
N VAL A 32 -3.91 3.76 1.58
CA VAL A 32 -2.66 3.01 1.86
C VAL A 32 -2.94 1.74 2.67
N SER A 33 -2.12 0.72 2.47
CA SER A 33 -2.06 -0.48 3.32
C SER A 33 -0.60 -0.87 3.52
N ILE A 34 -0.27 -1.40 4.70
CA ILE A 34 1.09 -1.82 5.07
C ILE A 34 1.12 -3.36 5.15
N GLU A 35 2.17 -3.96 4.60
CA GLU A 35 2.44 -5.40 4.69
C GLU A 35 3.91 -5.62 5.09
N GLY A 36 4.12 -6.07 6.33
CA GLY A 36 5.47 -6.29 6.89
C GLY A 36 6.24 -7.46 6.30
N ASN A 37 5.58 -8.28 5.48
CA ASN A 37 6.18 -9.45 4.86
C ASN A 37 6.06 -9.40 3.33
N GLY A 38 7.17 -9.13 2.65
CA GLY A 38 7.19 -9.04 1.19
C GLY A 38 6.83 -10.31 0.44
N ALA A 39 6.92 -11.49 1.06
CA ALA A 39 6.40 -12.72 0.46
C ALA A 39 4.87 -12.76 0.45
N LEU A 40 4.23 -12.26 1.52
CA LEU A 40 2.77 -12.17 1.63
C LEU A 40 2.20 -11.09 0.71
N ALA A 41 2.90 -9.97 0.53
CA ALA A 41 2.52 -8.90 -0.39
C ALA A 41 2.39 -9.38 -1.84
N ARG A 42 3.33 -10.22 -2.31
CA ARG A 42 3.28 -10.82 -3.66
C ARG A 42 2.08 -11.74 -3.85
N TRP A 43 1.67 -12.44 -2.80
CA TRP A 43 0.48 -13.29 -2.83
C TRP A 43 -0.81 -12.45 -2.89
N ARG A 44 -0.96 -11.45 -2.02
CA ARG A 44 -2.14 -10.56 -1.99
C ARG A 44 -2.37 -9.83 -3.31
N ARG A 45 -1.32 -9.32 -3.96
CA ARG A 45 -1.45 -8.65 -5.26
C ARG A 45 -2.09 -9.55 -6.32
N ARG A 46 -1.66 -10.81 -6.39
CA ARG A 46 -2.11 -11.76 -7.42
C ARG A 46 -3.60 -12.07 -7.30
N GLU A 47 -4.12 -12.05 -6.07
CA GLU A 47 -5.46 -12.52 -5.75
C GLU A 47 -6.51 -11.39 -5.63
N SER A 48 -6.16 -10.13 -5.32
CA SER A 48 -7.19 -9.17 -4.88
C SER A 48 -7.08 -7.69 -5.29
N LEU A 49 -6.02 -7.22 -5.98
CA LEU A 49 -5.87 -5.79 -6.27
C LEU A 49 -5.42 -5.52 -7.72
N PRO A 50 -6.35 -5.48 -8.70
CA PRO A 50 -6.02 -5.32 -10.11
C PRO A 50 -5.35 -3.97 -10.48
N ASN A 51 -5.37 -2.95 -9.60
CA ASN A 51 -4.82 -1.61 -9.85
C ASN A 51 -3.83 -1.10 -8.78
N SER A 52 -3.06 -1.99 -8.13
CA SER A 52 -2.09 -1.60 -7.09
C SER A 52 -0.64 -1.56 -7.60
N ARG A 53 0.11 -0.50 -7.25
CA ARG A 53 1.56 -0.37 -7.49
C ARG A 53 2.30 -0.53 -6.15
N ILE A 54 3.29 -1.42 -6.11
CA ILE A 54 4.18 -1.59 -4.94
C ILE A 54 5.29 -0.55 -5.06
N TRP A 55 5.58 0.07 -3.94
CA TRP A 55 6.74 0.91 -3.72
C TRP A 55 7.51 0.33 -2.54
#